data_AF-A0A6L6AB18-F1
#
_entry.id   AF-A0A6L6AB18-F1
#
_cell.length_a   1.000
_cell.length_b   1.000
_cell.length_c   1.000
_cell.angle_alpha   90.00
_cell.angle_beta   90.00
_cell.angle_gamma   90.00
#
_symmetry.space_group_name_H-M   'P 1'
#
loop_
_entity.id
_entity.type
_entity.pdbx_description
1 polymer ?
#
loop_
_entity_poly.entity_id
_entity_poly.type
_entity_poly.pdbx_seq_one_letter_code
_entity_poly.pdbx_strand_id
1 'polypeptide(L)'
;MQFTSPVLDYALLAPMLIILGGAIIGVLIEAFLSSALRLPAQLFISVMAIVTSLLSLIVVRDRVSVSAAMKSITFDGAGVLLQGSILIIALLSIFLIADQTNFTAAAATVPGSAEEREAHFAQSRTTEVFPLTLFAVAGMMLFTVASDLITLFVALEVLSLPLYLMAGLARNRRLASQEAALKYFLLG
;
A
#
# COMPACT_ATOMS: atom_id res chain seq x y z
N MET A 1 15.06 -27.75 -25.06
CA MET A 1 15.15 -26.88 -23.87
C MET A 1 14.23 -27.44 -22.81
N GLN A 2 14.76 -27.96 -21.70
CA GLN A 2 13.94 -28.35 -20.54
C GLN A 2 13.55 -27.06 -19.81
N PHE A 3 12.26 -26.73 -19.81
CA PHE A 3 11.72 -25.66 -18.98
C PHE A 3 11.59 -26.20 -17.56
N THR A 4 12.49 -25.80 -16.66
CA THR A 4 12.27 -26.01 -15.23
C THR A 4 11.28 -24.97 -14.75
N SER A 5 10.09 -25.41 -14.35
CA SER A 5 9.08 -24.52 -13.79
C SER A 5 9.63 -23.80 -12.55
N PRO A 6 9.39 -22.49 -12.41
CA PRO A 6 9.80 -21.76 -11.21
C PRO A 6 9.07 -22.34 -9.99
N VAL A 7 9.84 -22.64 -8.94
CA VAL A 7 9.29 -23.12 -7.67
C VAL A 7 8.93 -21.90 -6.83
N LEU A 8 7.63 -21.63 -6.72
CA LEU A 8 7.07 -20.58 -5.87
C LEU A 8 6.35 -21.24 -4.70
N ASP A 9 6.76 -20.91 -3.48
CA ASP A 9 6.02 -21.31 -2.27
C ASP A 9 4.89 -20.31 -2.02
N TYR A 10 3.75 -20.56 -2.67
CA TYR A 10 2.57 -19.68 -2.57
C TYR A 10 2.07 -19.51 -1.14
N ALA A 11 2.33 -20.45 -0.23
CA ALA A 11 1.93 -20.30 1.16
C ALA A 11 2.75 -19.18 1.85
N LEU A 12 4.07 -19.15 1.64
CA LEU A 12 4.95 -18.12 2.19
C LEU A 12 4.72 -16.75 1.55
N LEU A 13 4.32 -16.72 0.27
CA LEU A 13 4.01 -15.48 -0.43
C LEU A 13 2.60 -14.95 -0.13
N ALA A 14 1.70 -15.79 0.38
CA ALA A 14 0.30 -15.45 0.60
C ALA A 14 0.08 -14.16 1.41
N PRO A 15 0.77 -13.90 2.54
CA PRO A 15 0.57 -12.66 3.31
C PRO A 15 0.80 -11.41 2.46
N MET A 16 1.84 -11.40 1.62
CA MET A 16 2.15 -10.27 0.73
C MET A 16 1.15 -10.17 -0.43
N LEU A 17 0.79 -11.31 -1.03
CA LEU A 17 -0.17 -11.36 -2.14
C LEU A 17 -1.58 -10.93 -1.72
N ILE A 18 -1.99 -11.23 -0.48
CA ILE A 18 -3.27 -10.78 0.08
C ILE A 18 -3.31 -9.25 0.19
N ILE A 19 -2.26 -8.62 0.70
CA ILE A 19 -2.19 -7.15 0.77
C ILE A 19 -2.20 -6.54 -0.62
N LEU A 20 -1.39 -7.07 -1.55
CA LEU A 20 -1.33 -6.58 -2.92
C LEU A 20 -2.68 -6.74 -3.64
N GLY A 21 -3.35 -7.87 -3.46
CA GLY A 21 -4.70 -8.10 -3.97
C GLY A 21 -5.71 -7.12 -3.38
N GLY A 22 -5.64 -6.86 -2.08
CA GLY A 22 -6.44 -5.83 -1.41
C GLY A 22 -6.22 -4.43 -1.99
N ALA A 23 -4.96 -4.07 -2.28
CA ALA A 23 -4.61 -2.80 -2.91
C ALA A 23 -5.21 -2.67 -4.32
N ILE A 24 -5.10 -3.73 -5.13
CA ILE A 24 -5.69 -3.78 -6.47
C ILE A 24 -7.22 -3.67 -6.40
N ILE A 25 -7.87 -4.39 -5.48
CA ILE A 25 -9.33 -4.28 -5.27
C ILE A 25 -9.69 -2.86 -4.85
N GLY A 26 -8.90 -2.21 -4.00
CA GLY A 26 -9.08 -0.81 -3.63
C GLY A 26 -9.02 0.14 -4.83
N VAL A 27 -8.10 -0.08 -5.78
CA VAL A 27 -8.07 0.68 -7.05
C VAL A 27 -9.33 0.45 -7.88
N LEU A 28 -9.82 -0.79 -7.96
CA LEU A 28 -11.07 -1.11 -8.66
C LEU A 28 -12.29 -0.46 -8.00
N ILE A 29 -12.34 -0.42 -6.67
CA ILE A 29 -13.39 0.29 -5.93
C ILE A 29 -13.37 1.78 -6.28
N GLU A 30 -12.19 2.39 -6.37
CA GLU A 30 -12.07 3.80 -6.73
C GLU A 30 -12.56 4.07 -8.17
N ALA A 31 -12.23 3.17 -9.09
CA ALA A 31 -12.58 3.29 -10.50
C ALA A 31 -14.08 3.11 -10.78
N PHE A 32 -14.74 2.18 -10.07
CA PHE A 32 -16.10 1.75 -10.43
C PHE A 32 -17.19 2.10 -9.42
N LEU A 33 -16.86 2.33 -8.14
CA LEU A 33 -17.87 2.54 -7.10
C LEU A 33 -18.31 4.00 -7.01
N SER A 34 -19.57 4.24 -6.63
CA SER A 34 -20.10 5.59 -6.42
C SER A 34 -19.51 6.25 -5.18
N SER A 35 -19.30 7.57 -5.22
CA SER A 35 -18.62 8.34 -4.16
C SER A 35 -19.23 8.15 -2.76
N ALA A 36 -20.54 7.90 -2.66
CA ALA A 36 -21.23 7.65 -1.40
C ALA A 36 -20.80 6.34 -0.71
N LEU A 37 -20.42 5.31 -1.49
CA LEU A 37 -20.04 3.98 -0.97
C LEU A 37 -18.54 3.75 -0.94
N ARG A 38 -17.73 4.64 -1.54
CA ARG A 38 -16.26 4.47 -1.62
C ARG A 38 -15.61 4.37 -0.26
N LEU A 39 -15.86 5.32 0.65
CA LEU A 39 -15.20 5.32 1.96
C LEU A 39 -15.46 4.04 2.78
N PRO A 40 -16.72 3.61 3.02
CA PRO A 40 -16.95 2.39 3.79
C PRO A 40 -16.39 1.15 3.08
N ALA A 41 -16.46 1.08 1.74
CA ALA A 41 -15.90 -0.04 0.98
C ALA A 41 -14.36 -0.08 1.07
N GLN A 42 -13.69 1.06 0.94
CA GLN A 42 -12.23 1.19 1.00
C GLN A 42 -11.69 0.89 2.40
N LEU A 43 -12.37 1.37 3.45
CA LEU A 43 -12.04 1.02 4.82
C LEU A 43 -12.22 -0.48 5.06
N PHE A 44 -13.35 -1.05 4.62
CA PHE A 44 -13.64 -2.48 4.80
C PHE A 44 -12.60 -3.35 4.09
N ILE A 45 -12.30 -3.09 2.81
CA ILE A 45 -11.31 -3.90 2.07
C ILE A 45 -9.91 -3.78 2.68
N SER A 46 -9.53 -2.59 3.17
CA SER A 46 -8.20 -2.38 3.77
C SER A 46 -8.04 -3.12 5.08
N VAL A 47 -9.03 -3.03 5.96
CA VAL A 47 -9.04 -3.79 7.23
C VAL A 47 -9.08 -5.29 6.94
N MET A 48 -9.92 -5.73 6.02
CA MET A 48 -10.02 -7.15 5.67
C MET A 48 -8.72 -7.68 5.07
N ALA A 49 -8.06 -6.95 4.17
CA ALA A 49 -6.77 -7.34 3.59
C ALA A 49 -5.69 -7.46 4.67
N ILE A 50 -5.60 -6.48 5.58
CA ILE A 50 -4.60 -6.51 6.66
C ILE A 50 -4.86 -7.66 7.64
N VAL A 51 -6.11 -7.85 8.07
CA VAL A 51 -6.47 -8.93 9.00
C VAL A 51 -6.25 -10.30 8.37
N THR A 52 -6.69 -10.51 7.13
CA THR A 52 -6.49 -11.79 6.42
C THR A 52 -5.01 -12.06 6.14
N SER A 53 -4.21 -11.04 5.82
CA SER A 53 -2.76 -11.16 5.69
C SER A 53 -2.09 -11.53 7.01
N LEU A 54 -2.51 -10.91 8.12
CA LEU A 54 -1.98 -11.22 9.45
C LEU A 54 -2.32 -12.66 9.88
N LEU A 55 -3.54 -13.11 9.62
CA LEU A 55 -3.94 -14.50 9.85
C LEU A 55 -3.11 -15.46 8.98
N SER A 56 -2.93 -15.14 7.70
CA SER A 56 -2.08 -15.92 6.79
C SER A 56 -0.64 -16.00 7.30
N LEU A 57 -0.10 -14.90 7.82
CA LEU A 57 1.25 -14.84 8.39
C LEU A 57 1.40 -15.73 9.62
N ILE A 58 0.40 -15.72 10.51
CA ILE A 58 0.36 -16.59 11.71
C ILE A 58 0.37 -18.07 11.31
N VAL A 59 -0.32 -18.45 10.23
CA VAL A 59 -0.36 -19.83 9.73
C VAL A 59 1.00 -20.30 9.21
N VAL A 60 1.80 -19.41 8.62
CA VAL A 60 3.10 -19.75 8.01
C VAL A 60 4.31 -19.41 8.88
N ARG A 61 4.10 -18.87 10.09
CA ARG A 61 5.16 -18.37 10.98
C ARG A 61 6.26 -19.39 11.31
N ASP A 62 5.92 -20.67 11.38
CA ASP A 62 6.84 -21.74 11.78
C ASP A 62 7.59 -22.33 10.57
N ARG A 63 7.36 -21.79 9.37
CA ARG A 63 8.00 -22.22 8.12
C ARG A 63 9.20 -21.32 7.82
N VAL A 64 10.31 -21.94 7.45
CA VAL A 64 11.53 -21.25 7.03
C VAL A 64 11.87 -21.70 5.61
N SER A 65 12.20 -20.77 4.73
CA SER A 65 12.60 -21.08 3.35
C SER A 65 13.59 -20.06 2.81
N VAL A 66 14.70 -20.56 2.25
CA VAL A 66 15.73 -19.73 1.59
C VAL A 66 15.46 -19.58 0.09
N SER A 67 14.41 -20.22 -0.43
CA SER A 67 14.08 -20.20 -1.86
C SER A 67 12.59 -20.03 -2.13
N ALA A 68 11.88 -19.29 -1.26
CA ALA A 68 10.43 -19.12 -1.35
C ALA A 68 9.97 -18.57 -2.71
N ALA A 69 10.80 -17.74 -3.34
CA ALA A 69 10.66 -17.35 -4.74
C ALA A 69 12.01 -17.44 -5.45
N MET A 70 12.43 -18.63 -5.89
CA MET A 70 13.64 -18.78 -6.72
C MET A 70 14.92 -18.16 -6.11
N LYS A 71 15.06 -18.18 -4.78
CA LYS A 71 16.14 -17.53 -3.98
C LYS A 71 16.13 -16.00 -3.95
N SER A 72 15.09 -15.38 -4.48
CA SER A 72 14.87 -13.93 -4.46
C SER A 72 14.23 -13.46 -3.15
N ILE A 73 13.55 -14.39 -2.46
CA ILE A 73 12.90 -14.17 -1.18
C ILE A 73 13.37 -15.23 -0.18
N THR A 74 13.88 -14.76 0.96
CA THR A 74 14.25 -15.58 2.11
C THR A 74 13.27 -15.29 3.24
N PHE A 75 12.58 -16.33 3.70
CA PHE A 75 11.57 -16.26 4.74
C PHE A 75 12.11 -16.96 5.99
N ASP A 76 12.32 -16.18 7.04
CA ASP A 76 12.85 -16.64 8.33
C ASP A 76 12.06 -16.03 9.50
N GLY A 77 12.46 -16.36 10.74
CA GLY A 77 11.78 -15.85 11.93
C GLY A 77 11.84 -14.31 12.06
N ALA A 78 12.89 -13.67 11.56
CA ALA A 78 13.01 -12.22 11.55
C ALA A 78 12.03 -11.59 10.56
N GLY A 79 11.92 -12.13 9.34
CA GLY A 79 10.95 -11.73 8.33
C GLY A 79 9.51 -11.81 8.84
N VAL A 80 9.16 -12.90 9.54
CA VAL A 80 7.83 -13.05 10.18
C VAL A 80 7.58 -11.94 11.20
N LEU A 81 8.55 -11.67 12.07
CA LEU A 81 8.41 -10.64 13.12
C LEU A 81 8.26 -9.23 12.52
N LEU A 82 9.07 -8.90 11.52
CA LEU A 82 9.02 -7.61 10.84
C LEU A 82 7.71 -7.43 10.08
N GLN A 83 7.28 -8.43 9.30
CA GLN A 83 5.99 -8.41 8.60
C GLN A 83 4.82 -8.30 9.57
N GLY A 84 4.85 -9.01 10.69
CA GLY A 84 3.82 -8.91 11.74
C GLY A 84 3.75 -7.51 12.34
N SER A 85 4.90 -6.91 12.63
CA SER A 85 5.00 -5.54 13.15
C SER A 85 4.44 -4.52 12.15
N ILE A 86 4.80 -4.66 10.87
CA ILE A 86 4.29 -3.82 9.77
C ILE A 86 2.77 -3.91 9.68
N LEU A 87 2.20 -5.13 9.70
CA LEU A 87 0.75 -5.33 9.59
C LEU A 87 -0.02 -4.74 10.79
N ILE A 88 0.51 -4.87 12.01
CA ILE A 88 -0.10 -4.29 13.21
C ILE A 88 -0.09 -2.76 13.11
N ILE A 89 1.06 -2.16 12.76
CA ILE A 89 1.16 -0.71 12.60
C ILE A 89 0.24 -0.24 11.47
N ALA A 90 0.22 -0.94 10.34
CA ALA A 90 -0.65 -0.64 9.21
C ALA A 90 -2.13 -0.64 9.61
N LEU A 91 -2.57 -1.60 10.43
CA LEU A 91 -3.95 -1.67 10.91
C LEU A 91 -4.31 -0.40 11.71
N LEU A 92 -3.44 0.02 12.62
CA LEU A 92 -3.63 1.25 13.39
C LEU A 92 -3.60 2.49 12.49
N SER A 93 -2.68 2.54 11.54
CA SER A 93 -2.57 3.62 10.56
C SER A 93 -3.80 3.74 9.68
N ILE A 94 -4.44 2.64 9.27
CA ILE A 94 -5.69 2.68 8.50
C ILE A 94 -6.81 3.38 9.27
N PHE A 95 -6.93 3.16 10.59
CA PHE A 95 -7.92 3.88 11.40
C PHE A 95 -7.59 5.36 11.56
N LEU A 96 -6.29 5.73 11.62
CA LEU A 96 -5.88 7.13 11.60
C LEU A 96 -6.19 7.80 10.26
N ILE A 97 -5.95 7.11 9.15
CA ILE A 97 -6.22 7.58 7.78
C ILE A 97 -7.73 7.68 7.51
N ALA A 98 -8.54 6.86 8.18
CA ALA A 98 -9.99 6.92 8.08
C ALA A 98 -10.57 8.27 8.55
N ASP A 99 -9.83 9.03 9.36
CA ASP A 99 -10.11 10.44 9.61
C ASP A 99 -9.66 11.29 8.40
N GLN A 100 -10.60 11.53 7.48
CA GLN A 100 -10.32 12.22 6.23
C GLN A 100 -10.23 13.74 6.32
N THR A 101 -10.23 14.31 7.52
CA THR A 101 -10.18 15.77 7.71
C THR A 101 -8.91 16.43 7.16
N ASN A 102 -7.82 15.65 7.07
CA ASN A 102 -6.48 16.10 6.70
C ASN A 102 -6.15 15.96 5.20
N PHE A 103 -6.98 15.27 4.41
CA PHE A 103 -6.71 15.02 2.98
C PHE A 103 -7.45 16.00 2.06
N THR A 104 -6.87 16.29 0.89
CA THR A 104 -7.44 17.21 -0.10
C THR A 104 -8.70 16.62 -0.72
N ALA A 105 -9.67 17.46 -1.10
CA ALA A 105 -10.91 16.97 -1.72
C ALA A 105 -10.71 16.42 -3.14
N ALA A 106 -9.68 16.90 -3.83
CA ALA A 106 -9.26 16.44 -5.15
C ALA A 106 -7.73 16.49 -5.27
N ALA A 107 -7.09 15.33 -5.41
CA ALA A 107 -5.64 15.21 -5.48
C ALA A 107 -5.07 15.91 -6.73
N ALA A 108 -5.73 15.73 -7.88
CA ALA A 108 -5.24 16.15 -9.20
C ALA A 108 -5.53 17.62 -9.57
N THR A 109 -6.29 18.37 -8.78
CA THR A 109 -6.62 19.76 -9.09
C THR A 109 -5.46 20.70 -8.76
N VAL A 110 -5.31 21.76 -9.56
CA VAL A 110 -4.32 22.82 -9.31
C VAL A 110 -4.74 23.64 -8.07
N PRO A 111 -3.83 23.91 -7.12
CA PRO A 111 -4.16 24.71 -5.94
C PRO A 111 -4.69 26.10 -6.32
N GLY A 112 -5.86 26.45 -5.81
CA GLY A 112 -6.55 27.71 -6.08
C GLY A 112 -7.42 27.73 -7.33
N SER A 113 -7.55 26.62 -8.07
CA SER A 113 -8.41 26.53 -9.26
C SER A 113 -9.91 26.57 -8.92
N ALA A 114 -10.75 26.86 -9.92
CA ALA A 114 -12.20 26.81 -9.76
C ALA A 114 -12.68 25.38 -9.44
N GLU A 115 -12.07 24.38 -10.06
CA GLU A 115 -12.39 22.96 -9.85
C GLU A 115 -12.10 22.50 -8.41
N GLU A 116 -11.02 23.02 -7.80
CA GLU A 116 -10.73 22.73 -6.39
C GLU A 116 -11.80 23.31 -5.46
N ARG A 117 -12.27 24.53 -5.75
CA ARG A 117 -13.35 25.15 -4.97
C ARG A 117 -14.62 24.33 -5.10
N GLU A 118 -14.97 23.92 -6.32
CA GLU A 118 -16.12 23.04 -6.56
C GLU A 118 -15.99 21.69 -5.85
N ALA A 119 -14.82 21.06 -5.86
CA ALA A 119 -14.56 19.81 -5.13
C ALA A 119 -14.68 19.98 -3.61
N HIS A 120 -14.23 21.12 -3.07
CA HIS A 120 -14.41 21.48 -1.67
C HIS A 120 -15.89 21.68 -1.32
N PHE A 121 -16.67 22.33 -2.19
CA PHE A 121 -18.11 22.49 -2.00
C PHE A 121 -18.87 21.17 -2.14
N ALA A 122 -18.41 20.27 -3.02
CA ALA A 122 -18.97 18.94 -3.21
C ALA A 122 -18.66 17.96 -2.07
N GLN A 123 -17.87 18.36 -1.07
CA GLN A 123 -17.38 17.49 0.01
C GLN A 123 -16.76 16.19 -0.51
N SER A 124 -16.13 16.24 -1.68
CA SER A 124 -15.46 15.09 -2.28
C SER A 124 -14.36 14.59 -1.36
N ARG A 125 -14.36 13.27 -1.13
CA ARG A 125 -13.47 12.58 -0.20
C ARG A 125 -12.42 11.83 -1.01
N THR A 126 -11.14 12.08 -0.75
CA THR A 126 -10.05 11.32 -1.38
C THR A 126 -9.90 9.97 -0.69
N THR A 127 -10.38 8.92 -1.35
CA THR A 127 -10.30 7.55 -0.83
C THR A 127 -9.15 6.74 -1.44
N GLU A 128 -8.40 7.31 -2.38
CA GLU A 128 -7.19 6.72 -2.98
C GLU A 128 -6.06 6.48 -1.96
N VAL A 129 -6.07 7.17 -0.81
CA VAL A 129 -5.09 6.97 0.26
C VAL A 129 -5.09 5.53 0.80
N PHE A 130 -6.24 4.85 0.78
CA PHE A 130 -6.36 3.46 1.23
C PHE A 130 -5.58 2.48 0.34
N PRO A 131 -5.86 2.36 -0.98
CA PRO A 131 -5.08 1.49 -1.84
C PRO A 131 -3.61 1.89 -1.93
N LEU A 132 -3.27 3.19 -1.92
CA LEU A 132 -1.88 3.66 -1.88
C LEU A 132 -1.14 3.17 -0.62
N THR A 133 -1.82 3.21 0.54
CA THR A 133 -1.26 2.68 1.79
C THR A 133 -1.06 1.17 1.71
N LEU A 134 -2.00 0.42 1.15
CA LEU A 134 -1.85 -1.03 0.98
C LEU A 134 -0.69 -1.39 0.04
N PHE A 135 -0.48 -0.64 -1.05
CA PHE A 135 0.71 -0.82 -1.91
C PHE A 135 2.00 -0.56 -1.14
N ALA A 136 2.06 0.53 -0.38
CA ALA A 136 3.23 0.82 0.46
C ALA A 136 3.50 -0.30 1.47
N VAL A 137 2.46 -0.83 2.12
CA VAL A 137 2.57 -1.95 3.06
C VAL A 137 3.07 -3.22 2.37
N ALA A 138 2.57 -3.54 1.17
CA ALA A 138 3.06 -4.67 0.39
C ALA A 138 4.57 -4.52 0.06
N GLY A 139 4.99 -3.32 -0.34
CA GLY A 139 6.40 -2.98 -0.57
C GLY A 139 7.26 -3.17 0.68
N MET A 140 6.83 -2.67 1.84
CA MET A 140 7.52 -2.87 3.11
C MET A 140 7.64 -4.35 3.48
N MET A 141 6.56 -5.13 3.31
CA MET A 141 6.60 -6.56 3.61
C MET A 141 7.59 -7.30 2.72
N LEU A 142 7.59 -7.01 1.41
CA LEU A 142 8.52 -7.61 0.46
C LEU A 142 9.97 -7.21 0.76
N PHE A 143 10.20 -5.95 1.12
CA PHE A 143 11.51 -5.41 1.46
C PHE A 143 12.19 -6.19 2.59
N THR A 144 11.43 -6.57 3.63
CA THR A 144 11.97 -7.28 4.80
C THR A 144 12.47 -8.69 4.50
N VAL A 145 12.06 -9.29 3.37
CA VAL A 145 12.37 -10.68 3.01
C VAL A 145 13.13 -10.79 1.68
N ALA A 146 13.48 -9.67 1.05
CA ALA A 146 14.22 -9.63 -0.20
C ALA A 146 15.67 -10.11 0.00
N SER A 147 16.12 -11.07 -0.81
CA SER A 147 17.48 -11.63 -0.73
C SER A 147 18.37 -11.33 -1.93
N ASP A 148 17.88 -10.58 -2.91
CA ASP A 148 18.66 -10.08 -4.05
C ASP A 148 18.35 -8.61 -4.35
N LEU A 149 19.26 -7.95 -5.06
CA LEU A 149 19.19 -6.51 -5.35
C LEU A 149 18.01 -6.13 -6.25
N ILE A 150 17.57 -7.00 -7.15
CA ILE A 150 16.45 -6.70 -8.06
C ILE A 150 15.15 -6.74 -7.27
N THR A 151 14.95 -7.78 -6.44
CA THR A 151 13.77 -7.86 -5.56
C THR A 151 13.77 -6.72 -4.54
N LEU A 152 14.93 -6.36 -3.99
CA LEU A 152 15.08 -5.22 -3.09
C LEU A 152 14.69 -3.90 -3.76
N PHE A 153 15.16 -3.67 -4.99
CA PHE A 153 14.80 -2.50 -5.79
C PHE A 153 13.30 -2.44 -6.06
N VAL A 154 12.70 -3.55 -6.53
CA VAL A 154 11.25 -3.61 -6.77
C VAL A 154 10.46 -3.35 -5.49
N ALA A 155 10.90 -3.90 -4.35
CA ALA A 155 10.24 -3.65 -3.07
C ALA A 155 10.30 -2.17 -2.66
N LEU A 156 11.44 -1.51 -2.89
CA LEU A 156 11.60 -0.08 -2.64
C LEU A 156 10.73 0.78 -3.55
N GLU A 157 10.61 0.45 -4.84
CA GLU A 157 9.74 1.17 -5.77
C GLU A 157 8.25 1.02 -5.43
N VAL A 158 7.82 -0.20 -5.09
CA VAL A 158 6.44 -0.47 -4.65
C VAL A 158 6.12 0.24 -3.33
N LEU A 159 7.11 0.44 -2.47
CA LEU A 159 7.01 1.25 -1.26
C LEU A 159 6.99 2.75 -1.56
N SER A 160 7.88 3.24 -2.42
CA SER A 160 8.18 4.68 -2.58
C SER A 160 7.16 5.42 -3.44
N LEU A 161 6.74 4.84 -4.58
CA LEU A 161 5.81 5.50 -5.51
C LEU A 161 4.48 5.91 -4.84
N PRO A 162 3.83 5.06 -4.02
CA PRO A 162 2.64 5.48 -3.30
C PRO A 162 2.92 6.58 -2.26
N LEU A 163 4.09 6.55 -1.60
CA LEU A 163 4.48 7.59 -0.64
C LEU A 163 4.71 8.94 -1.32
N TYR A 164 5.29 8.97 -2.53
CA TYR A 164 5.42 10.19 -3.33
C TYR A 164 4.06 10.82 -3.63
N LEU A 165 3.09 10.00 -4.02
CA LEU A 165 1.72 10.45 -4.26
C LEU A 165 1.06 10.96 -2.98
N MET A 166 1.17 10.21 -1.88
CA MET A 166 0.56 10.59 -0.60
C MET A 166 1.15 11.87 0.00
N ALA A 167 2.43 12.18 -0.23
CA ALA A 167 3.05 13.44 0.19
C ALA A 167 2.38 14.69 -0.42
N GLY A 168 1.70 14.53 -1.56
CA GLY A 168 0.95 15.58 -2.26
C GLY A 168 -0.52 15.73 -1.86
N LEU A 169 -1.01 14.89 -0.93
CA LEU A 169 -2.44 14.82 -0.56
C LEU A 169 -2.82 15.68 0.65
N ALA A 170 -1.92 16.51 1.19
CA ALA A 170 -2.22 17.30 2.37
C ALA A 170 -3.22 18.44 2.06
N ARG A 171 -4.33 18.49 2.81
CA ARG A 171 -5.39 19.50 2.63
C ARG A 171 -4.88 20.92 2.87
N ASN A 172 -4.10 21.07 3.93
CA ASN A 172 -3.57 22.36 4.35
C ASN A 172 -2.25 22.62 3.61
N ARG A 173 -2.04 23.86 3.15
CA ARG A 173 -0.81 24.29 2.45
C ARG A 173 -0.52 23.48 1.18
N ARG A 174 -1.52 23.34 0.30
CA ARG A 174 -1.46 22.52 -0.91
C ARG A 174 -0.24 22.74 -1.82
N LEU A 175 0.14 24.00 -2.06
CA LEU A 175 1.33 24.30 -2.87
C LEU A 175 2.59 23.70 -2.27
N ALA A 176 2.76 23.78 -0.95
CA ALA A 176 3.91 23.20 -0.26
C ALA A 176 3.86 21.66 -0.28
N SER A 177 2.68 21.05 -0.18
CA SER A 177 2.50 19.60 -0.28
C SER A 177 2.86 19.07 -1.68
N GLN A 178 2.47 19.77 -2.75
CA GLN A 178 2.85 19.42 -4.12
C GLN A 178 4.34 19.62 -4.37
N GLU A 179 4.92 20.71 -3.89
CA GLU A 179 6.37 20.94 -3.96
C GLU A 179 7.15 19.85 -3.19
N ALA A 180 6.66 19.44 -2.01
CA ALA A 180 7.26 18.37 -1.23
C ALA A 180 7.18 17.01 -1.95
N ALA A 181 6.05 16.67 -2.56
CA ALA A 181 5.90 15.45 -3.37
C ALA A 181 6.89 15.43 -4.55
N LEU A 182 7.02 16.54 -5.27
CA LEU A 182 7.97 16.66 -6.38
C LEU A 182 9.42 16.53 -5.89
N LYS A 183 9.78 17.22 -4.80
CA LYS A 183 11.12 17.10 -4.21
C LYS A 183 11.42 15.68 -3.75
N TYR A 184 10.45 15.03 -3.11
CA TYR A 184 10.63 13.68 -2.60
C TYR A 184 10.77 12.66 -3.74
N PHE A 185 10.03 12.83 -4.83
CA PHE A 185 10.20 12.05 -6.07
C PHE A 185 11.55 12.28 -6.75
N LEU A 186 12.02 13.53 -6.85
CA LEU A 186 13.30 13.85 -7.51
C LEU A 186 14.54 13.43 -6.69
N LEU A 187 14.40 13.31 -5.37
CA LEU A 187 15.48 12.88 -4.47
C LEU A 187 15.56 11.35 -4.32
N GLY A 188 14.48 10.64 -4.64
CA GLY A 188 14.44 9.17 -4.69
C GLY A 188 15.12 8.64 -5.94
#